data_AF-A0A956GR80-F1
#
_entry.id   AF-A0A956GR80-F1
#
_cell.length_a   1.000
_cell.length_b   1.000
_cell.length_c   1.000
_cell.angle_alpha   90.00
_cell.angle_beta   90.00
_cell.angle_gamma   90.00
#
_symmetry.space_group_name_H-M   'P 1'
#
loop_
_entity.id
_entity.type
_entity.pdbx_description
1 polymer ?
#
loop_
_entity_poly.entity_id
_entity_poly.type
_entity_poly.pdbx_seq_one_letter_code
_entity_poly.pdbx_strand_id
1 'polypeptide(L)'
;MTARGDEWLWGWDPTPGIVSVWAEPSGHATVWRRIDGALRREAVRFRPWLLLDRLDDLRHLGGALAPAGRPGAARVTYRELDGDGELRFLVRADHLDTLTAAVVRGAARRLGTRVGHVRDLGDDAVLMLPPEEQYLVASGRTYFRDLAFDDLRRLQLDLETTGLDPAAHRVFLIAIRDPDGGRDTLEVDGDDDAAEADLLRRLCARVRDADPDVIENHNLHGFDLPFLAHRARVLGVPLVLGRVDGAPLRHRGARR
;
A
#
# COMPACT_ATOMS: atom_id res chain seq x y z
N MET A 1 -3.16 9.54 30.28
CA MET A 1 -2.15 9.46 29.21
C MET A 1 -1.83 10.90 28.80
N THR A 2 -0.56 11.26 28.56
CA THR A 2 -0.23 12.65 28.18
C THR A 2 -0.66 12.89 26.74
N ALA A 3 -1.02 14.12 26.37
CA ALA A 3 -1.43 14.45 24.99
C ALA A 3 -0.42 13.95 23.93
N ARG A 4 0.87 13.97 24.26
CA ARG A 4 1.94 13.46 23.39
C ARG A 4 1.98 11.92 23.30
N GLY A 5 1.63 11.21 24.36
CA GLY A 5 1.51 9.75 24.33
C GLY A 5 0.33 9.28 23.47
N ASP A 6 -0.77 10.03 23.50
CA ASP A 6 -1.93 9.77 22.64
C ASP A 6 -1.59 9.95 21.16
N GLU A 7 -0.82 10.97 20.82
CA GLU A 7 -0.34 11.20 19.45
C GLU A 7 0.55 10.06 18.94
N TRP A 8 1.32 9.40 19.80
CA TRP A 8 2.15 8.27 19.39
C TRP A 8 1.35 7.02 19.06
N LEU A 9 0.28 6.76 19.83
CA LEU A 9 -0.53 5.56 19.64
C LEU A 9 -1.59 5.76 18.55
N TRP A 10 -2.22 6.93 18.52
CA TRP A 10 -3.38 7.19 17.68
C TRP A 10 -3.05 8.06 16.46
N GLY A 11 -1.88 8.72 16.44
CA GLY A 11 -1.57 9.79 15.50
C GLY A 11 -2.15 11.13 15.95
N TRP A 12 -1.65 12.22 15.37
CA TRP A 12 -2.02 13.60 15.71
C TRP A 12 -3.07 14.22 14.77
N ASP A 13 -3.45 13.54 13.68
CA ASP A 13 -4.52 14.00 12.79
C ASP A 13 -5.84 13.31 13.20
N PRO A 14 -6.90 14.07 13.51
CA PRO A 14 -8.17 13.52 14.00
C PRO A 14 -9.06 12.96 12.88
N THR A 15 -8.60 12.87 11.63
CA THR A 15 -9.40 12.40 10.48
C THR A 15 -9.97 11.00 10.76
N PRO A 16 -11.30 10.85 10.88
CA PRO A 16 -11.91 9.57 11.18
C PRO A 16 -12.13 8.73 9.91
N GLY A 17 -12.38 7.45 10.12
CA GLY A 17 -13.05 6.60 9.14
C GLY A 17 -12.15 6.04 8.05
N ILE A 18 -10.82 6.21 8.11
CA ILE A 18 -9.94 5.74 7.03
C ILE A 18 -9.97 4.22 6.96
N VAL A 19 -10.42 3.66 5.84
CA VAL A 19 -10.49 2.21 5.59
C VAL A 19 -9.45 1.73 4.58
N SER A 20 -8.91 2.63 3.75
CA SER A 20 -7.85 2.30 2.79
C SER A 20 -7.07 3.54 2.36
N VAL A 21 -5.77 3.37 2.12
CA VAL A 21 -4.91 4.37 1.48
C VAL A 21 -4.18 3.71 0.33
N TRP A 22 -4.20 4.36 -0.83
CA TRP A 22 -3.35 4.05 -1.98
C TRP A 22 -2.43 5.23 -2.24
N ALA A 23 -1.15 5.06 -2.00
CA ALA A 23 -0.17 6.13 -2.14
C ALA A 23 0.89 5.75 -3.16
N GLU A 24 1.44 6.76 -3.82
CA GLU A 24 2.36 6.57 -4.94
C GLU A 24 3.70 7.26 -4.70
N PRO A 25 4.79 6.77 -5.33
CA PRO A 25 6.09 7.46 -5.34
C PRO A 25 6.01 8.91 -5.84
N SER A 26 4.94 9.26 -6.57
CA SER A 26 4.68 10.61 -7.06
C SER A 26 4.29 11.60 -5.96
N GLY A 27 4.02 11.14 -4.72
CA GLY A 27 3.49 11.96 -3.63
C GLY A 27 1.97 12.16 -3.70
N HIS A 28 1.26 11.46 -4.58
CA HIS A 28 -0.20 11.41 -4.56
C HIS A 28 -0.65 10.28 -3.64
N ALA A 29 -1.73 10.52 -2.89
CA ALA A 29 -2.47 9.46 -2.23
C ALA A 29 -3.97 9.61 -2.47
N THR A 30 -4.65 8.48 -2.66
CA THR A 30 -6.10 8.38 -2.59
C THR A 30 -6.44 7.74 -1.25
N VAL A 31 -7.32 8.38 -0.50
CA VAL A 31 -7.78 7.94 0.81
C VAL A 31 -9.26 7.61 0.71
N TRP A 32 -9.64 6.41 1.14
CA TRP A 32 -11.03 6.01 1.27
C TRP A 32 -11.43 6.03 2.73
N ARG A 33 -12.58 6.63 2.99
CA ARG A 33 -13.12 6.81 4.33
C ARG A 33 -14.56 6.33 4.39
N ARG A 34 -14.93 5.62 5.44
CA ARG A 34 -16.33 5.33 5.76
C ARG A 34 -16.80 6.30 6.82
N ILE A 35 -17.80 7.10 6.48
CA ILE A 35 -18.39 8.12 7.35
C ILE A 35 -19.90 7.97 7.26
N ASP A 36 -20.55 7.71 8.40
CA ASP A 36 -22.00 7.48 8.50
C ASP A 36 -22.49 6.42 7.49
N GLY A 37 -21.73 5.32 7.39
CA GLY A 37 -22.01 4.21 6.46
C GLY A 37 -21.69 4.51 4.98
N ALA A 38 -21.38 5.74 4.60
CA ALA A 38 -21.06 6.12 3.23
C ALA A 38 -19.55 6.11 2.96
N LEU A 39 -19.15 5.57 1.80
CA LEU A 39 -17.77 5.62 1.33
C LEU A 39 -17.47 7.01 0.72
N ARG A 40 -16.41 7.64 1.18
CA ARG A 40 -15.88 8.92 0.69
C ARG A 40 -14.47 8.71 0.18
N ARG A 41 -14.16 9.33 -0.96
CA ARG A 41 -12.83 9.31 -1.58
C ARG A 41 -12.23 10.70 -1.55
N GLU A 42 -10.99 10.79 -1.09
CA GLU A 42 -10.21 12.02 -1.01
C GLU A 42 -8.91 11.84 -1.79
N ALA A 43 -8.54 12.83 -2.60
CA ALA A 43 -7.25 12.88 -3.27
C ALA A 43 -6.37 13.90 -2.54
N VAL A 44 -5.20 13.46 -2.08
CA VAL A 44 -4.28 14.28 -1.29
C VAL A 44 -2.86 14.23 -1.85
N ARG A 45 -2.07 15.22 -1.46
CA ARG A 45 -0.64 15.29 -1.75
C ARG A 45 0.16 15.15 -0.46
N PHE A 46 1.27 14.43 -0.53
CA PHE A 46 2.31 14.44 0.48
C PHE A 46 3.68 14.54 -0.20
N ARG A 47 4.69 14.94 0.57
CA ARG A 47 6.08 14.94 0.10
C ARG A 47 6.75 13.66 0.59
N PRO A 48 7.15 12.75 -0.32
CA PRO A 48 7.93 11.58 0.05
C PRO A 48 9.16 11.94 0.88
N TRP A 49 9.55 11.04 1.76
CA TRP A 49 10.62 11.24 2.72
C TRP A 49 11.47 9.99 2.95
N LEU A 50 12.72 10.22 3.33
CA LEU A 50 13.65 9.20 3.84
C LEU A 50 14.25 9.72 5.15
N LEU A 51 14.69 8.80 6.02
CA LEU A 51 15.66 9.14 7.05
C LEU A 51 17.03 8.66 6.61
N LEU A 52 18.05 9.50 6.80
CA LEU A 52 19.44 9.20 6.50
C LEU A 52 20.30 9.43 7.73
N ASP A 53 21.35 8.63 7.89
CA ASP A 53 22.36 8.86 8.93
C ASP A 53 23.25 10.08 8.66
N ARG A 54 23.46 10.40 7.38
CA ARG A 54 24.33 11.49 6.91
C ARG A 54 23.77 12.22 5.69
N LEU A 55 24.23 13.45 5.48
CA LEU A 55 23.88 14.25 4.28
C LEU A 55 24.89 14.16 3.13
N ASP A 56 26.03 13.48 3.32
CA ASP A 56 27.12 13.43 2.34
C ASP A 56 26.66 12.92 0.97
N ASP A 57 25.75 11.95 0.97
CA ASP A 57 25.16 11.37 -0.25
C ASP A 57 24.27 12.38 -1.01
N LEU A 58 23.93 13.52 -0.43
CA LEU A 58 23.14 14.58 -1.05
C LEU A 58 23.94 15.86 -1.34
N ARG A 59 25.16 16.02 -0.80
CA ARG A 59 25.97 17.25 -0.98
C ARG A 59 26.23 17.60 -2.45
N HIS A 60 26.30 16.60 -3.31
CA HIS A 60 26.48 16.77 -4.75
C HIS A 60 25.33 17.53 -5.45
N LEU A 61 24.18 17.72 -4.79
CA LEU A 61 23.06 18.51 -5.30
C LEU A 61 23.33 20.03 -5.25
N GLY A 62 24.33 20.49 -4.50
CA GLY A 62 24.65 21.91 -4.38
C GLY A 62 23.43 22.74 -3.98
N GLY A 63 23.11 23.79 -4.74
CA GLY A 63 21.96 24.67 -4.49
C GLY A 63 20.58 23.99 -4.60
N ALA A 64 20.50 22.76 -5.12
CA ALA A 64 19.26 21.99 -5.14
C ALA A 64 18.99 21.23 -3.82
N LEU A 65 19.91 21.27 -2.85
CA LEU A 65 19.73 20.79 -1.47
C LEU A 65 19.67 22.00 -0.52
N ALA A 66 18.63 22.07 0.32
CA ALA A 66 18.51 23.14 1.31
C ALA A 66 17.87 22.67 2.64
N PRO A 67 18.12 23.35 3.76
CA PRO A 67 17.34 23.15 4.98
C PRO A 67 15.85 23.40 4.74
N ALA A 68 14.99 22.61 5.38
CA ALA A 68 13.55 22.82 5.37
C ALA A 68 13.18 24.21 5.92
N GLY A 69 12.18 24.86 5.31
CA GLY A 69 11.74 26.20 5.69
C GLY A 69 12.52 27.35 5.04
N ARG A 70 13.62 27.07 4.32
CA ARG A 70 14.32 28.11 3.54
C ARG A 70 13.51 28.45 2.28
N PRO A 71 13.23 29.75 2.00
CA PRO A 71 12.58 30.16 0.75
C PRO A 71 13.44 29.78 -0.46
N GLY A 72 12.83 29.13 -1.46
CA GLY A 72 13.51 28.73 -2.70
C GLY A 72 12.98 27.41 -3.27
N ALA A 73 13.27 27.15 -4.55
CA ALA A 73 12.83 25.95 -5.26
C ALA A 73 13.81 24.77 -5.10
N ALA A 74 14.30 24.52 -3.87
CA ALA A 74 15.21 23.40 -3.63
C ALA A 74 14.49 22.08 -3.95
N ARG A 75 15.13 21.26 -4.78
CA ARG A 75 14.57 19.96 -5.22
C ARG A 75 14.50 18.96 -4.07
N VAL A 76 15.48 19.02 -3.16
CA VAL A 76 15.53 18.21 -1.94
C VAL A 76 15.68 19.14 -0.74
N THR A 77 14.84 18.94 0.27
CA THR A 77 14.92 19.66 1.54
C THR A 77 15.28 18.71 2.68
N TYR A 78 16.04 19.15 3.66
CA TYR A 78 16.40 18.33 4.82
C TYR A 78 16.10 19.03 6.15
N ARG A 79 15.87 18.23 7.19
CA ARG A 79 15.82 18.67 8.59
C ARG A 79 16.64 17.68 9.42
N GLU A 80 17.59 18.19 10.20
CA GLU A 80 18.24 17.39 11.24
C GLU A 80 17.24 17.20 12.39
N LEU A 81 17.11 15.96 12.86
CA LEU A 81 16.20 15.57 13.93
C LEU A 81 16.90 15.71 15.28
N ASP A 82 16.13 16.09 16.29
CA ASP A 82 16.61 16.12 17.67
C ASP A 82 16.76 14.69 18.23
N GLY A 83 17.72 14.50 19.15
CA GLY A 83 17.98 13.24 19.83
C GLY A 83 19.21 12.48 19.32
N ASP A 84 19.48 11.33 19.95
CA ASP A 84 20.73 10.58 19.77
C ASP A 84 20.62 9.41 18.76
N GLY A 85 19.53 9.35 17.98
CA GLY A 85 19.32 8.29 17.00
C GLY A 85 20.28 8.38 15.80
N GLU A 86 20.68 7.24 15.25
CA GLU A 86 21.66 7.18 14.14
C GLU A 86 21.11 7.76 12.82
N LEU A 87 19.81 7.56 12.55
CA LEU A 87 19.12 8.14 11.40
C LEU A 87 18.71 9.60 11.68
N ARG A 88 19.67 10.50 11.50
CA ARG A 88 19.60 11.90 11.98
C ARG A 88 18.89 12.87 11.05
N PHE A 89 18.76 12.57 9.75
CA PHE A 89 18.28 13.55 8.77
C PHE A 89 16.98 13.11 8.10
N LEU A 90 15.91 13.87 8.31
CA LEU A 90 14.69 13.78 7.53
C LEU A 90 14.87 14.53 6.21
N VAL A 91 14.90 13.80 5.09
CA VAL A 91 15.02 14.38 3.74
C VAL A 91 13.70 14.21 2.98
N ARG A 92 13.34 15.22 2.19
CA ARG A 92 12.06 15.31 1.46
C ARG A 92 12.23 15.83 0.05
N ALA A 93 11.45 15.30 -0.87
CA ALA A 93 11.28 15.83 -2.24
C ALA A 93 9.83 15.69 -2.68
N ASP A 94 9.50 16.16 -3.89
CA ASP A 94 8.14 16.07 -4.42
C ASP A 94 7.84 14.70 -5.05
N HIS A 95 8.89 13.94 -5.36
CA HIS A 95 8.85 12.58 -5.88
C HIS A 95 9.87 11.69 -5.16
N LEU A 96 9.49 10.49 -4.77
CA LEU A 96 10.36 9.53 -4.11
C LEU A 96 11.54 9.13 -4.99
N ASP A 97 11.33 9.00 -6.30
CA ASP A 97 12.39 8.69 -7.26
C ASP A 97 13.48 9.77 -7.31
N THR A 98 13.11 11.03 -7.04
CA THR A 98 14.09 12.10 -6.91
C THR A 98 15.00 11.89 -5.70
N LEU A 99 14.45 11.45 -4.56
CA LEU A 99 15.23 11.15 -3.37
C LEU A 99 16.13 9.94 -3.58
N THR A 100 15.55 8.81 -4.00
CA THR A 100 16.29 7.56 -4.13
C THR A 100 17.40 7.68 -5.17
N ALA A 101 17.15 8.32 -6.32
CA ALA A 101 18.19 8.54 -7.33
C ALA A 101 19.32 9.45 -6.83
N ALA A 102 18.99 10.50 -6.08
CA ALA A 102 20.00 11.38 -5.48
C ALA A 102 20.86 10.62 -4.47
N VAL A 103 20.24 9.90 -3.53
CA VAL A 103 20.96 9.13 -2.50
C VAL A 103 21.84 8.05 -3.13
N VAL A 104 21.28 7.24 -4.04
CA VAL A 104 22.04 6.17 -4.73
C VAL A 104 23.25 6.75 -5.48
N ARG A 105 23.06 7.88 -6.19
CA ARG A 105 24.15 8.54 -6.92
C ARG A 105 25.25 9.05 -5.98
N GLY A 106 24.88 9.66 -4.86
CA GLY A 106 25.85 10.15 -3.88
C GLY A 106 26.59 9.03 -3.18
N ALA A 107 25.86 8.00 -2.74
CA ALA A 107 26.43 6.84 -2.09
C ALA A 107 27.38 6.08 -3.01
N ALA A 108 27.02 5.89 -4.28
CA ALA A 108 27.91 5.26 -5.25
C ALA A 108 29.24 6.04 -5.42
N ARG A 109 29.19 7.37 -5.42
CA ARG A 109 30.39 8.21 -5.48
C ARG A 109 31.24 8.12 -4.22
N ARG A 110 30.61 8.17 -3.04
CA ARG A 110 31.30 8.09 -1.75
C ARG A 110 31.95 6.74 -1.53
N LEU A 111 31.27 5.65 -1.90
CA LEU A 111 31.75 4.28 -1.72
C LEU A 111 32.68 3.81 -2.84
N GLY A 112 32.75 4.53 -3.96
CA GLY A 112 33.54 4.13 -5.13
C GLY A 112 33.04 2.83 -5.80
N THR A 113 31.78 2.46 -5.57
CA THR A 113 31.17 1.24 -6.10
C THR A 113 29.75 1.49 -6.59
N ARG A 114 29.19 0.55 -7.36
CA ARG A 114 27.81 0.62 -7.81
C ARG A 114 26.86 0.34 -6.64
N VAL A 115 25.89 1.23 -6.45
CA VAL A 115 24.73 1.02 -5.58
C VAL A 115 23.51 0.85 -6.49
N GLY A 116 22.77 -0.25 -6.34
CA GLY A 116 21.62 -0.55 -7.20
C GLY A 116 20.33 0.09 -6.70
N HIS A 117 20.14 0.06 -5.39
CA HIS A 117 18.95 0.53 -4.71
C HIS A 117 19.32 1.17 -3.36
N VAL A 118 18.48 2.08 -2.85
CA VAL A 118 18.77 2.77 -1.58
C VAL A 118 18.93 1.80 -0.41
N ARG A 119 18.17 0.69 -0.44
CA ARG A 119 18.21 -0.38 0.58
C ARG A 119 19.55 -1.13 0.62
N ASP A 120 20.35 -1.06 -0.44
CA ASP A 120 21.67 -1.70 -0.46
C ASP A 120 22.66 -1.00 0.50
N LEU A 121 22.28 0.16 1.06
CA LEU A 121 23.09 0.92 2.02
C LEU A 121 22.98 0.40 3.45
N GLY A 122 22.04 -0.50 3.74
CA GLY A 122 21.77 -1.02 5.08
C GLY A 122 20.82 -0.15 5.90
N ASP A 123 20.13 -0.77 6.86
CA ASP A 123 19.09 -0.13 7.68
C ASP A 123 19.66 0.94 8.63
N ASP A 124 20.93 0.82 9.02
CA ASP A 124 21.64 1.81 9.83
C ASP A 124 21.91 3.13 9.06
N ALA A 125 21.91 3.08 7.73
CA ALA A 125 22.20 4.24 6.89
C ALA A 125 20.93 4.91 6.33
N VAL A 126 19.86 4.14 6.11
CA VAL A 126 18.63 4.67 5.50
C VAL A 126 17.37 3.91 5.92
N LEU A 127 16.34 4.67 6.29
CA LEU A 127 14.97 4.16 6.39
C LEU A 127 14.15 4.59 5.18
N MET A 128 13.54 3.62 4.51
CA MET A 128 12.60 3.84 3.40
C MET A 128 11.32 3.02 3.58
N LEU A 129 10.27 3.69 4.07
CA LEU A 129 8.92 3.15 4.13
C LEU A 129 8.26 3.14 2.73
N PRO A 130 7.22 2.32 2.47
CA PRO A 130 6.45 2.42 1.24
C PRO A 130 5.64 3.74 1.25
N PRO A 131 5.15 4.20 0.09
CA PRO A 131 4.40 5.44 0.00
C PRO A 131 3.25 5.59 1.00
N GLU A 132 2.50 4.52 1.30
CA GLU A 132 1.34 4.58 2.20
C GLU A 132 1.76 4.82 3.64
N GLU A 133 2.75 4.09 4.15
CA GLU A 133 3.23 4.34 5.52
C GLU A 133 3.95 5.68 5.57
N GLN A 134 4.66 6.10 4.50
CA GLN A 134 5.21 7.45 4.44
C GLN A 134 4.12 8.51 4.59
N TYR A 135 2.98 8.36 3.90
CA TYR A 135 1.84 9.25 4.00
C TYR A 135 1.23 9.24 5.40
N LEU A 136 0.93 8.05 5.96
CA LEU A 136 0.30 7.90 7.28
C LEU A 136 1.19 8.49 8.38
N VAL A 137 2.48 8.14 8.39
CA VAL A 137 3.46 8.68 9.35
C VAL A 137 3.63 10.18 9.18
N ALA A 138 3.70 10.70 7.94
CA ALA A 138 3.91 12.13 7.73
C ALA A 138 2.68 12.98 8.08
N SER A 139 1.47 12.43 7.90
CA SER A 139 0.21 13.13 8.17
C SER A 139 -0.25 12.97 9.61
N GLY A 140 0.13 11.89 10.30
CA GLY A 140 -0.42 11.53 11.60
C GLY A 140 -1.83 10.93 11.51
N ARG A 141 -2.30 10.62 10.31
CA ARG A 141 -3.57 9.91 10.08
C ARG A 141 -3.39 8.42 10.32
N THR A 142 -4.42 7.77 10.84
CA THR A 142 -4.41 6.33 11.16
C THR A 142 -5.64 5.63 10.60
N TYR A 143 -5.50 4.32 10.34
CA TYR A 143 -6.62 3.49 9.92
C TYR A 143 -7.63 3.31 11.05
N PHE A 144 -8.90 3.18 10.67
CA PHE A 144 -10.01 2.78 11.53
C PHE A 144 -10.26 3.67 12.76
N ARG A 145 -9.69 4.88 12.81
CA ARG A 145 -10.03 5.88 13.81
C ARG A 145 -11.53 6.13 13.79
N ASP A 146 -12.15 6.05 14.97
CA ASP A 146 -13.59 6.25 15.19
C ASP A 146 -14.49 5.29 14.39
N LEU A 147 -13.99 4.11 14.02
CA LEU A 147 -14.78 3.01 13.47
C LEU A 147 -14.82 1.84 14.46
N ALA A 148 -16.02 1.41 14.79
CA ALA A 148 -16.26 0.11 15.40
C ALA A 148 -16.11 -1.01 14.35
N PHE A 149 -15.99 -2.24 14.84
CA PHE A 149 -15.83 -3.40 13.98
C PHE A 149 -17.01 -3.59 13.01
N ASP A 150 -18.23 -3.27 13.45
CA ASP A 150 -19.45 -3.39 12.66
C ASP A 150 -19.68 -2.22 11.70
N ASP A 151 -18.91 -1.14 11.82
CA ASP A 151 -18.97 -0.03 10.86
C ASP A 151 -18.29 -0.39 9.53
N LEU A 152 -17.45 -1.42 9.52
CA LEU A 152 -16.74 -1.90 8.33
C LEU A 152 -17.64 -2.79 7.47
N ARG A 153 -17.61 -2.56 6.15
CA ARG A 153 -18.18 -3.52 5.18
C ARG A 153 -17.18 -4.64 4.95
N ARG A 154 -17.47 -5.84 5.45
CA ARG A 154 -16.56 -6.99 5.38
C ARG A 154 -17.13 -8.07 4.48
N LEU A 155 -16.38 -8.49 3.48
CA LEU A 155 -16.74 -9.60 2.59
C LEU A 155 -15.84 -10.78 2.88
N GLN A 156 -16.45 -11.96 2.99
CA GLN A 156 -15.73 -13.22 3.15
C GLN A 156 -15.82 -13.99 1.84
N LEU A 157 -14.72 -14.60 1.41
CA LEU A 157 -14.71 -15.50 0.27
C LEU A 157 -13.87 -16.73 0.59
N ASP A 158 -14.23 -17.87 0.02
CA ASP A 158 -13.46 -19.12 0.11
C ASP A 158 -13.53 -19.86 -1.22
N LEU A 159 -12.44 -20.53 -1.60
CA LEU A 159 -12.32 -21.21 -2.89
C LEU A 159 -12.32 -22.72 -2.74
N GLU A 160 -13.05 -23.37 -3.62
CA GLU A 160 -12.93 -24.81 -3.84
C GLU A 160 -12.29 -25.07 -5.20
N THR A 161 -11.21 -25.87 -5.17
CA THR A 161 -10.39 -26.15 -6.34
C THR A 161 -10.24 -27.65 -6.56
N THR A 162 -10.01 -28.06 -7.81
CA THR A 162 -9.81 -29.49 -8.15
C THR A 162 -8.49 -30.07 -7.61
N GLY A 163 -7.66 -29.24 -6.98
CA GLY A 163 -6.39 -29.57 -6.35
C GLY A 163 -5.59 -28.30 -6.03
N LEU A 164 -4.37 -28.45 -5.52
CA LEU A 164 -3.62 -27.33 -4.90
C LEU A 164 -2.67 -26.57 -5.83
N ASP A 165 -2.42 -27.10 -7.05
CA ASP A 165 -1.53 -26.45 -8.02
C ASP A 165 -2.34 -25.67 -9.07
N PRO A 166 -2.29 -24.32 -9.10
CA PRO A 166 -3.06 -23.52 -10.06
C PRO A 166 -2.61 -23.69 -11.52
N ALA A 167 -1.44 -24.30 -11.77
CA ALA A 167 -1.02 -24.64 -13.13
C ALA A 167 -1.76 -25.85 -13.70
N ALA A 168 -2.21 -26.76 -12.84
CA ALA A 168 -2.87 -28.02 -13.22
C ALA A 168 -4.35 -28.11 -12.80
N HIS A 169 -4.76 -27.33 -11.80
CA HIS A 169 -6.08 -27.39 -11.19
C HIS A 169 -6.85 -26.08 -11.40
N ARG A 170 -8.16 -26.14 -11.14
CA ARG A 170 -9.13 -25.13 -11.52
C ARG A 170 -10.01 -24.77 -10.33
N VAL A 171 -10.52 -23.53 -10.33
CA VAL A 171 -11.57 -23.13 -9.40
C VAL A 171 -12.90 -23.63 -9.94
N PHE A 172 -13.70 -24.31 -9.11
CA PHE A 172 -15.02 -24.79 -9.51
C PHE A 172 -16.16 -24.19 -8.67
N LEU A 173 -15.86 -23.71 -7.46
CA LEU A 173 -16.83 -23.05 -6.59
C LEU A 173 -16.16 -21.94 -5.77
N ILE A 174 -16.91 -20.87 -5.53
CA ILE A 174 -16.52 -19.78 -4.64
C ILE A 174 -17.67 -19.52 -3.67
N ALA A 175 -17.46 -19.78 -2.38
CA ALA A 175 -18.41 -19.42 -1.34
C ALA A 175 -18.18 -17.95 -0.95
N ILE A 176 -19.27 -17.18 -0.80
CA ILE A 176 -19.21 -15.75 -0.48
C ILE A 176 -20.17 -15.43 0.67
N ARG A 177 -19.68 -14.63 1.62
CA ARG A 177 -20.52 -13.95 2.61
C ARG A 177 -20.38 -12.44 2.46
N ASP A 178 -21.51 -11.79 2.27
CA ASP A 178 -21.57 -10.34 2.09
C ASP A 178 -21.40 -9.53 3.37
N PRO A 179 -21.10 -8.22 3.22
CA PRO A 179 -21.16 -7.25 4.31
C PRO A 179 -22.50 -7.20 5.06
N ASP A 180 -23.63 -7.44 4.39
CA ASP A 180 -24.96 -7.48 5.02
C ASP A 180 -25.30 -8.84 5.66
N GLY A 181 -24.38 -9.81 5.53
CA GLY A 181 -24.50 -11.15 6.07
C GLY A 181 -25.16 -12.17 5.16
N GLY A 182 -25.59 -11.77 3.96
CA GLY A 182 -26.04 -12.66 2.89
C GLY A 182 -24.97 -13.70 2.53
N ARG A 183 -25.40 -14.90 2.13
CA ARG A 183 -24.51 -16.01 1.76
C ARG A 183 -24.89 -16.51 0.39
N ASP A 184 -23.90 -16.76 -0.44
CA ASP A 184 -24.09 -17.21 -1.81
C ASP A 184 -22.93 -18.10 -2.25
N THR A 185 -23.16 -18.90 -3.29
CA THR A 185 -22.13 -19.72 -3.94
C THR A 185 -22.09 -19.41 -5.43
N LEU A 186 -20.91 -19.06 -5.94
CA LEU A 186 -20.67 -18.97 -7.36
C LEU A 186 -20.11 -20.31 -7.83
N GLU A 187 -20.89 -21.04 -8.60
CA GLU A 187 -20.48 -22.32 -9.19
C GLU A 187 -20.13 -22.15 -10.66
N VAL A 188 -19.16 -22.94 -11.11
CA VAL A 188 -18.82 -23.05 -12.53
C VAL A 188 -19.96 -23.71 -13.29
N ASP A 189 -20.32 -23.14 -14.45
CA ASP A 189 -21.31 -23.73 -15.36
C ASP A 189 -20.60 -24.21 -16.63
N GLY A 190 -20.17 -25.48 -16.60
CA GLY A 190 -19.36 -26.11 -17.64
C GLY A 190 -18.00 -26.61 -17.13
N ASP A 191 -17.24 -27.24 -18.02
CA ASP A 191 -15.95 -27.88 -17.72
C ASP A 191 -14.79 -27.33 -18.56
N ASP A 192 -14.96 -26.17 -19.19
CA ASP A 192 -13.97 -25.53 -20.07
C ASP A 192 -13.44 -24.20 -19.51
N ASP A 193 -12.36 -23.68 -20.10
CA ASP A 193 -11.72 -22.42 -19.65
C ASP A 193 -12.67 -21.21 -19.72
N ALA A 194 -13.67 -21.23 -20.60
CA ALA A 194 -14.65 -20.16 -20.70
C ALA A 194 -15.55 -20.11 -19.46
N ALA A 195 -15.97 -21.27 -18.94
CA ALA A 195 -16.77 -21.38 -17.73
C ALA A 195 -16.03 -20.90 -16.47
N GLU A 196 -14.77 -21.29 -16.28
CA GLU A 196 -13.95 -20.80 -15.16
C GLU A 196 -13.66 -19.29 -15.30
N ALA A 197 -13.42 -18.81 -16.53
CA ALA A 197 -13.23 -17.38 -16.78
C ALA A 197 -14.49 -16.57 -16.42
N ASP A 198 -15.69 -17.09 -16.73
CA ASP A 198 -16.95 -16.49 -16.31
C ASP A 198 -17.11 -16.46 -14.78
N LEU A 199 -16.79 -17.56 -14.09
CA LEU A 199 -16.78 -17.62 -12.63
C LEU A 199 -15.91 -16.51 -12.01
N LEU A 200 -14.69 -16.29 -12.54
CA LEU A 200 -13.80 -15.23 -12.04
C LEU A 200 -14.34 -13.82 -12.33
N ARG A 201 -15.03 -13.62 -13.46
CA ARG A 201 -15.70 -12.33 -13.77
C ARG A 201 -16.87 -12.08 -12.81
N ARG A 202 -17.67 -13.11 -12.53
CA ARG A 202 -18.77 -13.05 -11.55
C ARG A 202 -18.26 -12.74 -10.15
N LEU A 203 -17.14 -13.33 -9.72
CA LEU A 203 -16.47 -12.95 -8.47
C LEU A 203 -16.11 -11.45 -8.46
N CYS A 204 -15.46 -10.95 -9.52
CA CYS A 204 -15.06 -9.53 -9.58
C CYS A 204 -16.28 -8.59 -9.56
N ALA A 205 -17.35 -8.96 -10.28
CA ALA A 205 -18.62 -8.21 -10.26
C ALA A 205 -19.22 -8.21 -8.85
N ARG A 206 -19.26 -9.37 -8.20
CA ARG A 206 -19.78 -9.53 -6.84
C ARG A 206 -19.06 -8.67 -5.81
N VAL A 207 -17.72 -8.68 -5.84
CA VAL A 207 -16.89 -7.84 -4.95
C VAL A 207 -17.11 -6.36 -5.23
N ARG A 208 -17.23 -5.97 -6.50
CA ARG A 208 -17.52 -4.58 -6.89
C ARG A 208 -18.88 -4.12 -6.37
N ASP A 209 -19.91 -4.95 -6.52
CA ASP A 209 -21.28 -4.63 -6.10
C ASP A 209 -21.40 -4.57 -4.57
N ALA A 210 -20.68 -5.45 -3.86
CA ALA A 210 -20.64 -5.45 -2.39
C ALA A 210 -19.89 -4.25 -1.79
N ASP A 211 -18.93 -3.68 -2.53
CA ASP A 211 -18.03 -2.59 -2.12
C ASP A 211 -17.43 -2.79 -0.70
N PRO A 212 -16.71 -3.89 -0.44
CA PRO A 212 -16.17 -4.18 0.88
C PRO A 212 -14.94 -3.32 1.20
N ASP A 213 -14.82 -2.93 2.47
CA ASP A 213 -13.63 -2.31 3.03
C ASP A 213 -12.53 -3.34 3.31
N VAL A 214 -12.94 -4.55 3.71
CA VAL A 214 -12.06 -5.68 4.02
C VAL A 214 -12.56 -6.93 3.31
N ILE A 215 -11.64 -7.64 2.67
CA ILE A 215 -11.86 -9.01 2.19
C ILE A 215 -11.12 -9.94 3.13
N GLU A 216 -11.81 -10.90 3.73
CA GLU A 216 -11.25 -11.80 4.75
C GLU A 216 -11.50 -13.28 4.40
N ASN A 217 -10.49 -14.12 4.67
CA ASN A 217 -10.60 -15.58 4.67
C ASN A 217 -9.48 -16.18 5.53
N HIS A 218 -9.53 -17.49 5.79
CA HIS A 218 -8.42 -18.27 6.29
C HIS A 218 -7.37 -18.50 5.18
N ASN A 219 -6.10 -18.13 5.42
CA ASN A 219 -4.98 -18.31 4.47
C ASN A 219 -5.13 -17.60 3.10
N LEU A 220 -5.92 -16.53 3.04
CA LEU A 220 -6.20 -15.75 1.81
C LEU A 220 -4.93 -15.38 1.00
N HIS A 221 -3.87 -14.96 1.70
CA HIS A 221 -2.60 -14.58 1.08
C HIS A 221 -1.70 -15.77 0.69
N GLY A 222 -1.85 -16.91 1.38
CA GLY A 222 -1.03 -18.10 1.14
C GLY A 222 -1.59 -19.04 0.09
N PHE A 223 -2.89 -18.95 -0.22
CA PHE A 223 -3.55 -19.83 -1.19
C PHE A 223 -4.47 -19.08 -2.16
N ASP A 224 -5.58 -18.52 -1.68
CA ASP A 224 -6.70 -18.08 -2.51
C ASP A 224 -6.31 -16.99 -3.52
N LEU A 225 -5.73 -15.88 -3.05
CA LEU A 225 -5.33 -14.76 -3.92
C LEU A 225 -4.23 -15.18 -4.91
N PRO A 226 -3.16 -15.89 -4.50
CA PRO A 226 -2.21 -16.47 -5.45
C PRO A 226 -2.84 -17.40 -6.49
N PHE A 227 -3.77 -18.27 -6.08
CA PHE A 227 -4.44 -19.22 -6.98
C PHE A 227 -5.31 -18.47 -8.00
N LEU A 228 -6.16 -17.55 -7.55
CA LEU A 228 -6.98 -16.68 -8.40
C LEU A 228 -6.12 -15.85 -9.36
N ALA A 229 -5.05 -15.23 -8.87
CA ALA A 229 -4.17 -14.41 -9.70
C ALA A 229 -3.50 -15.24 -10.81
N HIS A 230 -3.08 -16.47 -10.49
CA HIS A 230 -2.51 -17.37 -11.49
C HIS A 230 -3.56 -17.79 -12.53
N ARG A 231 -4.74 -18.27 -12.10
CA ARG A 231 -5.81 -18.70 -13.00
C ARG A 231 -6.31 -17.55 -13.87
N ALA A 232 -6.53 -16.38 -13.29
CA ALA A 232 -6.93 -15.16 -14.01
C ALA A 232 -5.94 -14.80 -15.13
N ARG A 233 -4.63 -14.93 -14.87
CA ARG A 233 -3.58 -14.72 -15.88
C ARG A 233 -3.64 -15.76 -17.00
N VAL A 234 -3.83 -17.05 -16.67
CA VAL A 234 -3.96 -18.13 -17.66
C VAL A 234 -5.17 -17.91 -18.57
N LEU A 235 -6.30 -17.50 -17.97
CA LEU A 235 -7.58 -17.32 -18.65
C LEU A 235 -7.76 -15.95 -19.33
N GLY A 236 -6.78 -15.05 -19.20
CA GLY A 236 -6.86 -13.69 -19.73
C GLY A 236 -7.96 -12.82 -19.07
N VAL A 237 -8.30 -13.10 -17.81
CA VAL A 237 -9.30 -12.36 -17.04
C VAL A 237 -8.61 -11.32 -16.15
N PRO A 238 -8.98 -10.02 -16.22
CA PRO A 238 -8.51 -9.03 -15.26
C PRO A 238 -9.11 -9.29 -13.88
N LEU A 239 -8.28 -9.69 -12.90
CA LEU A 239 -8.70 -9.87 -11.50
C LEU A 239 -8.78 -8.51 -10.78
N VAL A 240 -9.89 -7.80 -10.98
CA VAL A 240 -10.12 -6.44 -10.45
C VAL A 240 -10.91 -6.52 -9.15
N LEU A 241 -10.20 -6.75 -8.04
CA LEU A 241 -10.77 -6.78 -6.69
C LEU A 241 -10.63 -5.44 -5.94
N GLY A 242 -9.75 -4.54 -6.43
CA GLY A 242 -9.48 -3.25 -5.81
C GLY A 242 -10.40 -2.13 -6.31
N ARG A 243 -10.45 -1.02 -5.56
CA ARG A 243 -11.22 0.19 -5.88
C ARG A 243 -10.52 1.18 -6.82
N VAL A 244 -9.26 0.93 -7.16
CA VAL A 244 -8.52 1.78 -8.11
C VAL A 244 -8.73 1.19 -9.50
N ASP A 245 -9.45 1.93 -10.34
CA ASP A 245 -9.75 1.51 -11.70
C ASP A 245 -8.46 1.19 -12.47
N GLY A 246 -8.45 0.02 -13.14
CA GLY A 246 -7.32 -0.43 -13.93
C GLY A 246 -6.08 -0.83 -13.14
N ALA A 247 -6.08 -0.73 -11.81
CA ALA A 247 -4.97 -1.23 -11.01
C ALA A 247 -5.07 -2.77 -10.86
N PRO A 248 -4.04 -3.52 -11.29
CA PRO A 248 -4.03 -4.97 -11.07
C PRO A 248 -3.86 -5.28 -9.58
N LEU A 249 -4.21 -6.51 -9.18
CA LEU A 249 -3.80 -7.03 -7.88
C LEU A 249 -2.27 -6.95 -7.75
N ARG A 250 -1.78 -6.18 -6.78
CA ARG A 250 -0.35 -6.06 -6.49
C ARG A 250 -0.03 -6.84 -5.23
N HIS A 251 0.75 -7.91 -5.37
CA HIS A 251 1.32 -8.56 -4.21
C HIS A 251 2.42 -7.67 -3.63
N ARG A 252 2.25 -7.21 -2.39
CA ARG A 252 3.35 -6.64 -1.63
C ARG A 252 4.02 -7.80 -0.90
N GLY A 253 5.29 -8.04 -1.20
CA GLY A 253 6.08 -8.97 -0.39
C GLY A 253 5.96 -8.57 1.08
N ALA A 254 5.64 -9.54 1.94
CA ALA A 254 5.72 -9.32 3.38
C ALA A 254 7.12 -8.80 3.68
N ARG A 255 7.19 -7.62 4.30
CA ARG A 255 8.44 -7.06 4.78
C ARG A 255 8.90 -7.96 5.92
N ARG A 256 10.01 -8.66 5.69
CA ARG A 256 10.76 -9.30 6.78
C ARG A 256 11.68 -8.25 7.40
#